data_AF-A0A6I2QZ84-F1
#
_entry.id   AF-A0A6I2QZ84-F1
#
_cell.length_a   1.000
_cell.length_b   1.000
_cell.length_c   1.000
_cell.angle_alpha   90.00
_cell.angle_beta   90.00
_cell.angle_gamma   90.00
#
_symmetry.space_group_name_H-M   'P 1'
#
loop_
_entity.id
_entity.type
_entity.pdbx_description
1 polymer ?
#
loop_
_entity_poly.entity_id
_entity_poly.type
_entity_poly.pdbx_seq_one_letter_code
_entity_poly.pdbx_strand_id
1 'polypeptide(L)'
;MALFELDQEFGTGPEEEWKPPTFKDCAAADIDLAFFQENEHAEWHTVDGKKALIILESEQLKERAAHWEAGAKQNFDTGLYTSQTVLYIRAADYGPKPKVGKHLVLDKGTKTRTFSILTCEDQAGVYRMTMERTRQ
;
A
#
# COMPACT_ATOMS: atom_id res chain seq x y z
N MET A 1 -40.49 47.12 5.81
CA MET A 1 -39.47 46.22 5.23
C MET A 1 -38.19 46.52 5.97
N ALA A 2 -37.64 45.57 6.73
CA ALA A 2 -36.39 45.79 7.45
C ALA A 2 -35.22 45.48 6.51
N LEU A 3 -34.37 46.48 6.28
CA LEU A 3 -33.05 46.30 5.67
C LEU A 3 -32.18 45.60 6.71
N PHE A 4 -31.83 44.34 6.46
CA PHE A 4 -30.78 43.68 7.24
C PHE A 4 -29.44 44.22 6.73
N GLU A 5 -28.73 44.93 7.60
CA GLU A 5 -27.32 45.28 7.38
C GLU A 5 -26.49 44.00 7.58
N LEU A 6 -25.77 43.62 6.53
CA LEU A 6 -24.95 42.42 6.49
C LEU A 6 -23.54 42.85 6.92
N ASP A 7 -23.23 42.73 8.21
CA ASP A 7 -21.87 42.93 8.71
C ASP A 7 -20.99 41.77 8.22
N GLN A 8 -20.25 42.03 7.13
CA GLN A 8 -19.22 41.12 6.64
C GLN A 8 -17.89 41.51 7.29
N GLU A 9 -17.53 40.78 8.34
CA GLU A 9 -16.19 40.86 8.93
C GLU A 9 -15.17 40.23 7.97
N PHE A 10 -14.58 41.05 7.09
CA PHE A 10 -13.36 40.66 6.39
C PHE A 10 -12.21 40.73 7.40
N GLY A 11 -11.66 39.56 7.76
CA GLY A 11 -10.64 39.44 8.79
C GLY A 11 -9.52 40.47 8.65
N THR A 12 -9.28 41.26 9.68
CA THR A 12 -8.30 42.37 9.76
C THR A 12 -6.84 41.89 9.95
N GLY A 13 -6.54 40.63 9.61
CA GLY A 13 -5.19 40.09 9.65
C GLY A 13 -4.40 40.48 8.39
N PRO A 14 -3.05 40.42 8.43
CA PRO A 14 -2.27 40.53 7.20
C PRO A 14 -2.80 39.49 6.20
N GLU A 15 -3.10 39.91 4.97
CA GLU A 15 -3.52 38.99 3.91
C GLU A 15 -2.42 37.96 3.73
N GLU A 16 -2.65 36.75 4.23
CA GLU A 16 -1.75 35.62 3.99
C GLU A 16 -1.79 35.37 2.48
N GLU A 17 -0.70 35.73 1.79
CA GLU A 17 -0.62 35.67 0.33
C GLU A 17 -0.91 34.23 -0.12
N TRP A 18 -2.10 34.00 -0.69
CA TRP A 18 -2.50 32.66 -1.12
C TRP A 18 -1.59 32.21 -2.26
N LYS A 19 -0.70 31.27 -1.94
CA LYS A 19 0.19 30.68 -2.94
C LYS A 19 -0.51 29.48 -3.61
N PRO A 20 -0.69 29.48 -4.93
CA PRO A 20 -1.29 28.34 -5.60
C PRO A 20 -0.39 27.10 -5.43
N PRO A 21 -0.97 25.92 -5.16
CA PRO A 21 -0.21 24.69 -5.02
C PRO A 21 0.42 24.30 -6.36
N THR A 22 1.61 23.71 -6.32
CA THR A 22 2.22 23.11 -7.50
C THR A 22 1.59 21.77 -7.81
N PHE A 23 1.82 21.25 -9.03
CA PHE A 23 1.40 19.90 -9.38
C PHE A 23 1.92 18.84 -8.39
N LYS A 24 3.15 18.99 -7.88
CA LYS A 24 3.73 18.04 -6.92
C LYS A 24 3.05 18.10 -5.56
N ASP A 25 2.60 19.28 -5.14
CA ASP A 25 1.87 19.45 -3.89
C ASP A 25 0.49 18.78 -3.99
N CYS A 26 -0.20 18.98 -5.12
CA CYS A 26 -1.46 18.30 -5.39
C CYS A 26 -1.28 16.77 -5.45
N ALA A 27 -0.28 16.29 -6.21
CA ALA A 27 -0.01 14.85 -6.33
C ALA A 27 0.36 14.21 -4.99
N ALA A 28 1.11 14.91 -4.13
CA ALA A 28 1.41 14.43 -2.78
C ALA A 28 0.14 14.37 -1.90
N ALA A 29 -0.73 15.37 -1.98
CA ALA A 29 -2.00 15.36 -1.26
C ALA A 29 -2.95 14.25 -1.75
N ASP A 30 -2.97 13.99 -3.07
CA ASP A 30 -3.80 12.95 -3.68
C ASP A 30 -3.40 11.54 -3.23
N ILE A 31 -2.16 11.32 -2.77
CA ILE A 31 -1.77 10.04 -2.16
C ILE A 31 -2.68 9.73 -0.98
N ASP A 32 -2.92 10.71 -0.10
CA ASP A 32 -3.76 10.50 1.09
C ASP A 32 -5.25 10.63 0.77
N LEU A 33 -5.63 11.59 -0.08
CA LEU A 33 -7.04 11.92 -0.34
C LEU A 33 -7.74 10.99 -1.34
N ALA A 34 -6.99 10.49 -2.33
CA ALA A 34 -7.55 9.70 -3.42
C ALA A 34 -6.99 8.29 -3.44
N PHE A 35 -5.66 8.12 -3.40
CA PHE A 35 -5.05 6.79 -3.56
C PHE A 35 -5.26 5.90 -2.32
N PHE A 36 -5.01 6.42 -1.12
CA PHE A 36 -5.26 5.74 0.16
C PHE A 36 -6.64 6.07 0.75
N GLN A 37 -7.64 6.34 -0.10
CA GLN A 37 -8.98 6.60 0.42
C GLN A 37 -9.51 5.38 1.19
N GLU A 38 -9.87 5.62 2.45
CA GLU A 38 -10.37 4.59 3.36
C GLU A 38 -11.71 4.05 2.82
N ASN A 39 -11.87 2.72 2.86
CA ASN A 39 -13.09 2.00 2.45
C ASN A 39 -13.37 1.96 0.93
N GLU A 40 -12.53 2.60 0.11
CA GLU A 40 -12.60 2.46 -1.35
C GLU A 40 -11.43 1.64 -1.88
N HIS A 41 -10.22 2.12 -1.61
CA HIS A 41 -8.99 1.50 -2.13
C HIS A 41 -8.15 0.88 -1.01
N ALA A 42 -8.19 1.47 0.19
CA ALA A 42 -7.34 1.06 1.29
C ALA A 42 -8.14 0.57 2.52
N GLU A 43 -7.54 -0.41 3.21
CA GLU A 43 -8.06 -1.00 4.44
C GLU A 43 -6.99 -0.97 5.54
N TRP A 44 -7.44 -0.82 6.79
CA TRP A 44 -6.56 -0.83 7.95
C TRP A 44 -6.10 -2.25 8.28
N HIS A 45 -4.79 -2.44 8.31
CA HIS A 45 -4.16 -3.72 8.59
C HIS A 45 -3.00 -3.59 9.58
N THR A 46 -2.62 -4.72 10.17
CA THR A 46 -1.43 -4.83 11.01
C THR A 46 -0.28 -5.39 10.18
N VAL A 47 0.69 -4.54 9.86
CA VAL A 47 1.90 -4.86 9.10
C VAL A 47 3.11 -4.84 10.04
N ASP A 48 3.81 -5.96 10.17
CA ASP A 48 4.96 -6.12 11.06
C ASP A 48 4.68 -5.64 12.51
N GLY A 49 3.44 -5.87 12.97
CA GLY A 49 2.98 -5.48 14.30
C GLY A 49 2.54 -4.02 14.45
N LYS A 50 2.55 -3.24 13.37
CA LYS A 50 2.09 -1.84 13.35
C LYS A 50 0.81 -1.69 12.53
N LYS A 51 -0.15 -0.92 13.05
CA LYS A 51 -1.38 -0.62 12.31
C LYS A 51 -1.08 0.42 11.22
N ALA A 52 -1.40 0.10 9.97
CA ALA A 52 -1.19 0.95 8.81
C ALA A 52 -2.35 0.80 7.82
N LEU A 53 -2.60 1.85 7.05
CA LEU A 53 -3.58 1.84 5.98
C LEU A 53 -2.90 1.34 4.70
N ILE A 54 -3.42 0.27 4.12
CA ILE A 54 -2.75 -0.42 3.01
C ILE A 54 -3.70 -0.73 1.86
N ILE A 55 -3.13 -0.94 0.68
CA ILE A 55 -3.84 -1.47 -0.48
C ILE A 55 -3.21 -2.82 -0.83
N LEU A 56 -4.04 -3.85 -0.97
CA LEU A 56 -3.62 -5.16 -1.41
C LEU A 56 -4.17 -5.44 -2.81
N GLU A 57 -3.28 -5.56 -3.78
CA GLU A 57 -3.64 -6.04 -5.11
C GLU A 57 -3.71 -7.57 -5.09
N SER A 58 -4.79 -8.13 -5.65
CA SER A 58 -5.16 -9.54 -5.46
C SER A 58 -4.10 -10.54 -5.94
N GLU A 59 -4.12 -11.73 -5.32
CA GLU A 59 -3.16 -12.80 -5.55
C GLU A 59 -3.25 -13.36 -6.97
N GLN A 60 -2.20 -13.17 -7.77
CA GLN A 60 -2.00 -13.98 -8.96
C GLN A 60 -1.42 -15.34 -8.54
N LEU A 61 -2.21 -16.40 -8.67
CA LEU A 61 -1.72 -17.76 -8.47
C LEU A 61 -0.82 -18.12 -9.65
N LYS A 62 0.49 -18.26 -9.42
CA LYS A 62 1.42 -18.78 -10.41
C LYS A 62 1.81 -20.20 -10.07
N GLU A 63 1.63 -21.11 -11.02
CA GLU A 63 2.23 -22.44 -10.94
C GLU A 63 3.76 -22.30 -10.93
N ARG A 64 4.42 -23.01 -10.01
CA ARG A 64 5.88 -23.01 -9.93
C ARG A 64 6.44 -23.69 -11.18
N ALA A 65 7.40 -23.05 -11.87
CA ALA A 65 8.06 -23.62 -13.02
C ALA A 65 8.60 -25.03 -12.68
N ALA A 66 8.23 -26.02 -13.52
CA ALA A 66 8.70 -27.39 -13.38
C ALA A 66 10.23 -27.42 -13.51
N HIS A 67 10.92 -27.87 -12.46
CA HIS A 67 12.33 -28.23 -12.58
C HIS A 67 12.38 -29.56 -13.34
N TRP A 68 12.94 -29.54 -14.54
CA TRP A 68 13.19 -30.73 -15.32
C TRP A 68 14.57 -31.25 -14.93
N GLU A 69 14.61 -32.28 -14.10
CA GLU A 69 15.84 -32.98 -13.77
C GLU A 69 15.69 -34.44 -14.21
N ALA A 70 16.62 -34.90 -15.06
CA ALA A 70 16.68 -36.27 -15.58
C ALA A 70 15.40 -36.79 -16.29
N GLY A 71 14.63 -35.92 -16.96
CA GLY A 71 13.49 -36.34 -17.79
C GLY A 71 12.19 -36.66 -17.05
N ALA A 72 12.15 -36.45 -15.72
CA ALA A 72 10.94 -36.56 -14.91
C ALA A 72 10.49 -35.19 -14.38
N LYS A 73 9.19 -34.88 -14.53
CA LYS A 73 8.58 -33.65 -13.99
C LYS A 73 8.39 -33.79 -12.48
N GLN A 74 9.36 -33.31 -11.69
CA GLN A 74 9.38 -33.44 -10.23
C GLN A 74 8.22 -32.70 -9.52
N ASN A 75 7.55 -31.74 -10.16
CA ASN A 75 6.49 -30.94 -9.54
C ASN A 75 5.08 -31.54 -9.69
N PHE A 76 4.92 -32.76 -10.20
CA PHE A 76 3.58 -33.29 -10.52
C PHE A 76 2.78 -33.76 -9.29
N ASP A 77 3.43 -33.97 -8.13
CA ASP A 77 2.80 -34.62 -6.97
C ASP A 77 2.82 -33.82 -5.66
N THR A 78 3.39 -32.60 -5.65
CA THR A 78 3.58 -31.83 -4.40
C THR A 78 2.62 -30.67 -4.20
N GLY A 79 1.78 -30.30 -5.18
CA GLY A 79 0.75 -29.26 -5.02
C GLY A 79 1.25 -27.87 -4.57
N LEU A 80 2.55 -27.59 -4.70
CA LEU A 80 3.17 -26.37 -4.19
C LEU A 80 2.88 -25.18 -5.10
N TYR A 81 1.95 -24.32 -4.66
CA TYR A 81 1.62 -23.08 -5.36
C TYR A 81 2.35 -21.89 -4.74
N THR A 82 2.97 -21.06 -5.58
CA THR A 82 3.49 -19.75 -5.18
C THR A 82 2.45 -18.70 -5.50
N SER A 83 2.06 -17.95 -4.48
CA SER A 83 1.07 -16.89 -4.62
C SER A 83 1.75 -15.55 -4.43
N GLN A 84 1.64 -14.68 -5.43
CA GLN A 84 2.23 -13.33 -5.41
C GLN A 84 1.15 -12.29 -5.15
N THR A 85 1.47 -11.32 -4.29
CA THR A 85 0.59 -10.22 -3.89
C THR A 85 1.38 -8.92 -3.97
N VAL A 86 0.75 -7.83 -4.40
CA VAL A 86 1.35 -6.49 -4.31
C VAL A 86 0.73 -5.74 -3.14
N LEU A 87 1.58 -5.19 -2.29
CA LEU A 87 1.22 -4.33 -1.17
C LEU A 87 1.63 -2.90 -1.48
N TYR A 88 0.70 -1.96 -1.33
CA TYR A 88 1.00 -0.53 -1.27
C TYR A 88 0.84 -0.05 0.17
N ILE A 89 1.86 0.64 0.68
CA ILE A 89 1.88 1.25 2.01
C ILE A 89 2.67 2.55 1.97
N ARG A 90 2.23 3.58 2.70
CA ARG A 90 2.98 4.83 2.79
C ARG A 90 4.34 4.61 3.46
N ALA A 91 5.37 5.25 2.94
CA ALA A 91 6.71 5.20 3.53
C ALA A 91 6.72 5.77 4.96
N ALA A 92 5.89 6.77 5.24
CA ALA A 92 5.71 7.32 6.59
C ALA A 92 5.15 6.29 7.59
N ASP A 93 4.23 5.42 7.15
CA ASP A 93 3.60 4.41 8.00
C ASP A 93 4.52 3.19 8.21
N TYR A 94 5.23 2.76 7.17
CA TYR A 94 6.15 1.61 7.26
C TYR A 94 7.47 1.97 7.95
N GLY A 95 8.01 3.16 7.63
CA GLY A 95 9.32 3.62 8.06
C GLY A 95 10.42 3.30 7.03
N PRO A 96 11.61 2.84 7.46
CA PRO A 96 12.72 2.58 6.53
C PRO A 96 12.38 1.53 5.47
N LYS A 97 12.80 1.78 4.23
CA LYS A 97 12.61 0.85 3.11
C LYS A 97 13.09 -0.56 3.47
N PRO A 98 12.24 -1.60 3.36
CA PRO A 98 12.62 -2.95 3.73
C PRO A 98 13.63 -3.54 2.74
N LYS A 99 14.43 -4.49 3.24
CA LYS A 99 15.33 -5.26 2.39
C LYS A 99 14.56 -6.38 1.68
N VAL A 100 14.84 -6.56 0.39
CA VAL A 100 14.37 -7.72 -0.37
C VAL A 100 14.82 -9.02 0.31
N GLY A 101 13.95 -10.02 0.30
CA GLY A 101 14.16 -11.32 0.94
C GLY A 101 13.75 -11.36 2.41
N LYS A 102 13.46 -10.22 3.05
CA LYS A 102 12.90 -10.23 4.41
C LYS A 102 11.47 -10.77 4.41
N HIS A 103 11.11 -11.34 5.56
CA HIS A 103 9.74 -11.69 5.84
C HIS A 103 8.95 -10.47 6.33
N LEU A 104 7.72 -10.36 5.84
CA LEU A 104 6.72 -9.40 6.29
C LEU A 104 5.54 -10.18 6.88
N VAL A 105 5.08 -9.77 8.06
CA VAL A 105 3.93 -10.35 8.74
C VAL A 105 2.73 -9.44 8.56
N LEU A 106 1.66 -9.97 7.98
CA LEU A 106 0.41 -9.27 7.72
C LEU A 106 -0.74 -9.98 8.41
N ASP A 107 -1.67 -9.24 9.00
CA ASP A 107 -2.91 -9.82 9.53
C ASP A 107 -3.86 -10.30 8.42
N LYS A 108 -4.68 -11.29 8.77
CA LYS A 108 -5.79 -11.77 7.96
C LYS A 108 -6.90 -12.28 8.87
N GLY A 109 -7.87 -11.42 9.15
CA GLY A 109 -8.94 -11.72 10.10
C GLY A 109 -8.35 -12.06 11.47
N THR A 110 -8.59 -13.28 11.96
CA THR A 110 -8.08 -13.74 13.28
C THR A 110 -6.68 -14.35 13.24
N LYS A 111 -6.03 -14.44 12.06
CA LYS A 111 -4.72 -15.08 11.88
C LYS A 111 -3.72 -14.11 11.27
N THR A 112 -2.44 -14.47 11.29
CA THR A 112 -1.39 -13.77 10.56
C THR A 112 -0.88 -14.60 9.38
N ARG A 113 -0.31 -13.92 8.40
CA ARG A 113 0.34 -14.50 7.22
C ARG A 113 1.73 -13.92 7.11
N THR A 114 2.69 -14.79 6.84
CA THR A 114 4.06 -14.38 6.53
C THR A 114 4.27 -14.42 5.04
N PHE A 115 4.83 -13.36 4.49
CA PHE A 115 5.22 -13.23 3.09
C PHE A 115 6.73 -12.99 2.99
N SER A 116 7.34 -13.39 1.89
CA SER A 116 8.71 -13.00 1.53
C SER A 116 8.65 -11.82 0.55
N ILE A 117 9.36 -10.74 0.85
CA ILE A 117 9.43 -9.56 -0.03
C ILE A 117 10.33 -9.89 -1.23
N LEU A 118 9.78 -9.83 -2.43
CA LEU A 118 10.51 -10.03 -3.69
C LEU A 118 11.11 -8.74 -4.22
N THR A 119 10.33 -7.66 -4.21
CA THR A 119 10.78 -6.34 -4.65
C THR A 119 10.14 -5.27 -3.76
N CYS A 120 10.81 -4.13 -3.64
CA CYS A 120 10.25 -2.94 -2.99
C CYS A 120 10.72 -1.70 -3.76
N GLU A 121 9.77 -0.95 -4.29
CA GLU A 121 9.96 0.31 -5.02
C GLU A 121 9.44 1.47 -4.18
N ASP A 122 10.11 2.62 -4.22
CA ASP A 122 9.62 3.87 -3.63
C ASP A 122 9.04 4.72 -4.75
N GLN A 123 7.73 4.95 -4.70
CA GLN A 123 6.95 5.69 -5.68
C GLN A 123 6.42 6.95 -5.01
N ALA A 124 7.29 7.97 -4.92
CA ALA A 124 6.98 9.28 -4.35
C ALA A 124 6.44 9.21 -2.90
N GLY A 125 7.03 8.38 -2.04
CA GLY A 125 6.60 8.22 -0.64
C GLY A 125 5.59 7.10 -0.42
N VAL A 126 5.28 6.32 -1.46
CA VAL A 126 4.51 5.07 -1.36
C VAL A 126 5.42 3.89 -1.69
N TYR A 127 5.49 2.92 -0.79
CA TYR A 127 6.17 1.66 -1.08
C TYR A 127 5.23 0.72 -1.82
N ARG A 128 5.67 0.29 -3.00
CA ARG A 128 5.07 -0.81 -3.76
C ARG A 128 5.92 -2.06 -3.56
N MET A 129 5.37 -3.04 -2.85
CA MET A 129 6.07 -4.28 -2.50
C MET A 129 5.43 -5.47 -3.20
N THR A 130 6.17 -6.16 -4.06
CA THR A 130 5.75 -7.48 -4.53
C THR A 130 6.22 -8.50 -3.51
N MET A 131 5.30 -9.32 -3.02
CA MET A 131 5.57 -10.32 -1.99
C MET A 131 5.02 -11.67 -2.41
N GLU A 132 5.65 -12.74 -1.94
CA GLU A 132 5.18 -14.10 -2.20
C GLU A 132 4.96 -14.92 -0.94
N ARG A 133 4.04 -15.87 -1.03
CA ARG A 133 3.85 -16.91 -0.02
C ARG A 133 3.75 -18.26 -0.69
N THR A 134 4.48 -19.24 -0.16
CA THR A 134 4.29 -20.66 -0.51
C THR A 134 3.03 -21.18 0.17
N ARG A 135 2.15 -21.80 -0.63
CA ARG A 135 0.98 -22.52 -0.14
C ARG A 135 1.27 -24.02 -0.20
N GLN A 136 1.00 -24.70 0.90
CA GLN A 136 0.94 -26.15 1.00
C GLN A 136 -0.53 -26.57 1.05
#